data_AF-A0A4R6B503-F1
#
_entry.id   AF-A0A4R6B503-F1
#
_cell.length_a   1.000
_cell.length_b   1.000
_cell.length_c   1.000
_cell.angle_alpha   90.00
_cell.angle_beta   90.00
_cell.angle_gamma   90.00
#
_symmetry.space_group_name_H-M   'P 1'
#
loop_
_entity.id
_entity.type
_entity.pdbx_description
1 polymer ?
#
loop_
_entity_poly.entity_id
_entity_poly.type
_entity_poly.pdbx_seq_one_letter_code
_entity_poly.pdbx_strand_id
1 'polypeptide(L)' 'MHRAKGFKFSAVVSPFFSDSVFPPPDALKAAVDAADREGFVTQYQLLLYVAATRAKRALRISWSGAPSSLLNISTD' A
#
# COMPACT_ATOMS: atom_id res chain seq x y z
N MET A 1 -6.27 2.86 6.45
CA MET A 1 -7.02 3.51 5.35
C MET A 1 -8.54 3.34 5.38
N HIS A 2 -9.09 2.55 6.31
CA HIS A 2 -10.54 2.32 6.43
C HIS A 2 -11.39 3.60 6.60
N ARG A 3 -10.86 4.65 7.24
CA ARG A 3 -11.58 5.92 7.50
C ARG A 3 -11.76 6.84 6.29
N ALA A 4 -11.01 6.65 5.20
CA ALA A 4 -11.12 7.49 4.00
C ALA A 4 -12.11 6.94 2.95
N LYS A 5 -12.74 5.79 3.23
CA LYS A 5 -13.67 5.14 2.31
C LYS A 5 -14.93 6.00 2.16
N GLY A 6 -15.26 6.38 0.92
CA GLY A 6 -16.41 7.24 0.59
C GLY A 6 -16.05 8.70 0.32
N PHE A 7 -14.85 9.13 0.73
CA PHE A 7 -14.34 10.48 0.44
C PHE A 7 -13.39 10.49 -0.76
N LYS A 8 -13.27 11.65 -1.41
CA LYS A 8 -12.29 11.93 -2.47
C LYS A 8 -11.68 13.31 -2.23
N PHE A 9 -10.37 13.43 -2.37
CA PHE A 9 -9.60 14.66 -2.09
C PHE A 9 -8.92 15.17 -3.36
N SER A 10 -8.69 16.48 -3.45
CA SER A 10 -7.95 17.06 -4.58
C SER A 10 -6.54 16.47 -4.69
N ALA A 11 -5.84 16.39 -3.55
CA ALA A 11 -4.54 15.75 -3.41
C ALA A 11 -4.53 14.79 -2.21
N VAL A 12 -3.77 13.70 -2.32
CA VAL A 12 -3.55 12.72 -1.25
C VAL A 12 -2.05 12.48 -1.11
N VAL A 13 -1.59 12.43 0.14
CA VAL A 13 -0.23 12.00 0.48
C VAL A 13 -0.33 10.69 1.23
N SER A 14 0.42 9.69 0.80
CA SER A 14 0.46 8.36 1.40
C SER A 14 1.91 8.02 1.76
N PRO A 15 2.33 8.26 3.02
CA PRO A 15 3.69 8.02 3.46
C PRO A 15 3.92 6.58 3.91
N PHE A 16 5.20 6.23 4.09
CA PHE A 16 5.71 5.00 4.70
C PHE A 16 5.53 3.72 3.87
N PHE A 17 5.66 3.81 2.55
CA PHE A 17 5.68 2.64 1.66
C PHE A 17 7.07 2.05 1.50
N SER A 18 7.73 1.69 2.60
CA SER A 18 9.00 0.96 2.60
C SER A 18 8.80 -0.50 2.95
N ASP A 19 9.69 -1.39 2.51
CA ASP A 19 9.62 -2.84 2.85
C ASP A 19 9.65 -3.11 4.36
N SER A 20 10.24 -2.20 5.14
CA SER A 20 10.29 -2.30 6.60
C SER A 20 8.97 -1.97 7.30
N VAL A 21 8.01 -1.34 6.60
CA VAL A 21 6.76 -0.83 7.19
C VAL A 21 5.52 -1.36 6.47
N PHE A 22 5.59 -1.53 5.14
CA PHE A 22 4.46 -1.89 4.30
C PHE A 22 4.82 -2.98 3.28
N PRO A 23 4.03 -4.08 3.22
CA PRO A 23 3.02 -4.50 4.20
C PRO A 23 3.59 -4.63 5.61
N PRO A 24 2.77 -4.50 6.67
CA PRO A 24 3.20 -4.79 8.03
C PRO A 24 3.84 -6.18 8.08
N PRO A 25 5.12 -6.29 8.48
CA PRO A 25 5.85 -7.55 8.45
C PRO A 25 5.14 -8.66 9.22
N ASP A 26 4.50 -8.31 10.34
CA ASP A 26 3.81 -9.26 11.20
C ASP A 26 2.53 -9.82 10.57
N ALA A 27 1.88 -9.07 9.66
CA ALA A 27 0.74 -9.58 8.91
C ALA A 27 1.17 -10.68 7.93
N LEU A 28 2.33 -10.55 7.30
CA LEU A 28 2.87 -11.58 6.40
C LEU A 28 3.45 -12.79 7.13
N LYS A 29 3.92 -12.61 8.37
CA LYS A 29 4.39 -13.72 9.23
C LYS A 29 3.24 -14.54 9.82
N ALA A 30 2.04 -13.96 9.91
CA ALA A 30 0.86 -14.66 10.40
C ALA A 30 0.29 -15.66 9.38
N ALA A 31 0.78 -15.64 8.14
CA ALA A 31 0.33 -16.54 7.09
C ALA A 31 0.68 -18.00 7.40
N VAL A 32 -0.32 -18.88 7.39
CA VAL A 32 -0.15 -20.31 7.72
C VAL A 32 0.47 -21.09 6.56
N ASP A 33 0.18 -20.68 5.33
CA ASP A 33 0.71 -21.28 4.10
C ASP A 33 0.92 -20.22 2.99
N ALA A 34 1.34 -20.68 1.81
CA ALA A 34 1.58 -19.81 0.66
C ALA A 34 0.30 -19.15 0.12
N ALA A 35 -0.84 -19.85 0.16
CA ALA A 35 -2.11 -19.31 -0.32
C ALA A 35 -2.61 -18.19 0.60
N ASP A 36 -2.47 -18.36 1.91
CA ASP A 36 -2.78 -17.34 2.91
C ASP A 36 -1.88 -16.11 2.74
N ARG A 37 -0.59 -16.33 2.48
CA ARG A 37 0.36 -15.25 2.18
C ARG A 37 -0.04 -14.45 0.94
N GLU A 38 -0.43 -15.11 -0.14
CA GLU A 38 -0.94 -14.47 -1.35
C GLU A 38 -2.23 -13.68 -1.09
N GLY A 39 -3.10 -14.21 -0.23
CA GLY A 39 -4.30 -13.51 0.24
C GLY A 39 -3.97 -12.19 0.93
N PHE A 40 -3.01 -12.19 1.85
CA PHE A 40 -2.53 -10.95 2.49
C PHE A 40 -1.96 -9.96 1.49
N VAL A 41 -1.09 -10.42 0.58
CA VAL A 41 -0.50 -9.57 -0.46
C VAL A 41 -1.60 -8.90 -1.30
N THR A 42 -2.57 -9.69 -1.75
CA THR A 42 -3.72 -9.21 -2.53
C THR A 42 -4.53 -8.18 -1.74
N GLN A 43 -4.78 -8.44 -0.46
CA GLN A 43 -5.49 -7.50 0.42
C GLN A 43 -4.75 -6.15 0.52
N TYR A 44 -3.42 -6.16 0.67
CA TYR A 44 -2.63 -4.93 0.74
C TYR A 44 -2.58 -4.18 -0.60
N GLN A 45 -2.52 -4.88 -1.73
CA GLN A 45 -2.66 -4.29 -3.05
C GLN A 45 -4.03 -3.60 -3.22
N LEU A 46 -5.12 -4.24 -2.79
CA LEU A 46 -6.45 -3.63 -2.82
C LEU A 46 -6.53 -2.39 -1.93
N LEU A 47 -5.89 -2.40 -0.75
CA LEU A 47 -5.82 -1.22 0.11
C LEU A 47 -5.06 -0.07 -0.56
N LEU A 48 -3.95 -0.36 -1.24
CA LEU A 48 -3.18 0.63 -2.01
C LEU A 48 -4.00 1.18 -3.18
N TYR A 49 -4.71 0.31 -3.91
CA TYR A 49 -5.62 0.74 -4.97
C TYR A 49 -6.70 1.69 -4.43
N VAL A 50 -7.32 1.30 -3.31
CA VAL A 50 -8.32 2.14 -2.63
C VAL A 50 -7.71 3.46 -2.15
N ALA A 51 -6.43 3.48 -1.75
CA ALA A 51 -5.69 4.69 -1.39
C ALA A 51 -5.54 5.65 -2.56
N ALA A 52 -4.99 5.11 -3.66
CA ALA A 52 -4.65 5.86 -4.85
C ALA A 52 -5.90 6.50 -5.46
N THR A 53 -7.00 5.76 -5.52
CA THR A 53 -8.29 6.24 -6.07
C THR A 53 -8.99 7.30 -5.21
N ARG A 54 -8.47 7.66 -4.02
CA ARG A 54 -8.95 8.81 -3.25
C ARG A 54 -8.45 10.14 -3.81
N ALA A 55 -7.32 10.14 -4.54
CA ALA A 55 -6.80 11.35 -5.17
C ALA A 55 -7.58 11.67 -6.45
N LYS A 56 -8.05 12.91 -6.58
CA LYS A 56 -8.68 13.41 -7.82
C LYS A 56 -7.67 13.99 -8.80
N ARG A 57 -6.61 14.65 -8.31
CA ARG A 57 -5.63 15.35 -9.15
C ARG A 57 -4.20 14.89 -8.91
N ALA A 58 -3.80 14.75 -7.66
CA ALA A 58 -2.41 14.42 -7.31
C ALA A 58 -2.35 13.37 -6.20
N LEU A 59 -1.51 12.36 -6.41
CA LEU A 59 -1.11 11.39 -5.39
C LEU A 59 0.38 11.50 -5.19
N ARG A 60 0.82 11.65 -3.94
CA ARG A 60 2.23 11.55 -3.58
C ARG A 60 2.44 10.37 -2.65
N ILE A 61 3.31 9.47 -3.07
CA ILE A 61 3.78 8.33 -2.27
C ILE A 61 5.18 8.68 -1.76
N SER A 62 5.48 8.31 -0.53
CA SER A 62 6.83 8.42 0.01
C SER A 62 7.22 7.20 0.84
N TRP A 63 8.53 6.97 0.90
CA TRP A 63 9.16 5.92 1.67
C TRP A 63 10.52 6.40 2.18
N SER A 64 11.08 5.66 3.14
CA SER A 64 12.45 5.83 3.61
C SER A 64 13.19 4.51 3.42
N GLY A 65 14.43 4.56 2.98
CA GLY A 65 15.21 3.35 2.65
C GLY A 65 14.68 2.65 1.39
N ALA A 66 14.51 1.33 1.46
CA ALA A 66 14.01 0.53 0.35
C ALA A 66 12.49 0.72 0.17
N PRO A 67 12.01 1.04 -1.05
CA PRO A 67 10.58 1.07 -1.32
C PRO A 67 9.96 -0.30 -1.11
N SER A 68 8.67 -0.32 -0.76
CA SER A 68 7.90 -1.56 -0.66
C SER A 68 7.91 -2.29 -2.00
N SER A 69 8.16 -3.59 -1.96
CA SER A 69 8.04 -4.51 -3.09
C SER A 69 6.65 -4.52 -3.75
N LEU A 70 5.62 -4.01 -3.07
CA LEU A 70 4.29 -3.81 -3.67
C LEU A 70 4.18 -2.54 -4.53
N LEU A 71 5.16 -1.63 -4.46
CA LEU A 71 5.25 -0.50 -5.37
C LEU A 71 5.95 -0.95 -6.66
N ASN A 72 5.21 -1.01 -7.77
CA ASN A 72 5.79 -1.23 -9.08
C ASN A 72 6.41 0.08 -9.60
N ILE A 73 7.59 0.43 -9.10
CA ILE A 73 8.30 1.66 -9.48
C ILE A 73 9.07 1.38 -10.78
N SER A 74 8.56 1.87 -11.90
CA SER A 74 9.35 1.97 -13.12
C SER A 74 10.36 3.11 -12.96
N THR A 75 11.64 2.80 -13.02
CA THR A 75 12.69 3.81 -13.11
C THR A 75 12.98 3.98 -14.61
N ASP A 76 12.53 5.09 -15.18
CA ASP A 76 12.97 5.55 -16.52
C ASP A 76 14.43 6.03 -16.47
#